data_AF-A0A9C6SZY2-F1
#
_entry.id   AF-A0A9C6SZY2-F1
#
_cell.length_a   1.000
_cell.length_b   1.000
_cell.length_c   1.000
_cell.angle_alpha   90.00
_cell.angle_beta   90.00
_cell.angle_gamma   90.00
#
_symmetry.space_group_name_H-M   'P 1'
#
loop_
_entity.id
_entity.type
_entity.pdbx_description
1 polymer ?
#
loop_
_entity_poly.entity_id
_entity_poly.type
_entity_poly.pdbx_seq_one_letter_code
_entity_poly.pdbx_strand_id
1 'polypeptide(L)'
;MVSAASPRIPTETVKNAVEALLKWRDSNSESHKPKLFDADEEFVYLVVTLKTIPHKSRVNSYKVPLPHSLLSPFNETCLIIDDRSKSKLTKQEAQKKIKADNVAVSKVLRLSKLASDYRPFEAKRKLCDSYDLFFADKRVVPLMPRLLGKKFFKKKKVPVQVDLIKKNWKEQVDKACSSALLFLGTGTCCVVKVAKVSMESEQIVENMMAAIEGVVEVVPKKWANVRSLHVKLYESLALPVFQAVPEVKLRIEGSKVEEAEKEKQTMEEEEEEEGEDHSGAKR
;
A
#
# COMPACT_ATOMS: atom_id res chain seq x y z
N MET A 1 27.55 13.89 -3.94
CA MET A 1 26.06 13.83 -3.92
C MET A 1 25.66 12.70 -2.98
N VAL A 2 25.17 13.06 -1.79
CA VAL A 2 25.00 12.16 -0.65
C VAL A 2 23.82 11.22 -0.92
N SER A 3 24.12 9.92 -1.02
CA SER A 3 23.15 8.84 -1.10
C SER A 3 22.33 8.84 0.20
N ALA A 4 21.07 9.27 0.12
CA ALA A 4 20.16 9.23 1.26
C ALA A 4 19.95 7.77 1.66
N ALA A 5 20.55 7.38 2.78
CA ALA A 5 20.41 6.04 3.36
C ALA A 5 18.93 5.70 3.51
N SER A 6 18.49 4.64 2.85
CA SER A 6 17.18 4.05 3.07
C SER A 6 17.06 3.75 4.57
N PRO A 7 16.06 4.30 5.30
CA PRO A 7 15.85 3.92 6.68
C PRO A 7 15.47 2.45 6.71
N ARG A 8 16.42 1.60 7.09
CA ARG A 8 16.18 0.18 7.29
C ARG A 8 15.28 0.08 8.52
N ILE A 9 14.02 -0.26 8.29
CA ILE A 9 13.09 -0.49 9.39
C ILE A 9 13.63 -1.66 10.21
N PRO A 10 13.78 -1.51 11.54
CA PRO A 10 14.23 -2.62 12.37
C PRO A 10 13.22 -3.76 12.33
N THR A 11 13.70 -4.95 12.00
CA THR A 11 12.88 -6.18 11.99
C THR A 11 12.31 -6.48 13.37
N GLU A 12 13.04 -6.13 14.43
CA GLU A 12 12.61 -6.28 15.83
C GLU A 12 11.36 -5.46 16.14
N THR A 13 11.28 -4.22 15.66
CA THR A 13 10.10 -3.37 15.85
C THR A 13 8.87 -3.97 15.18
N VAL A 14 9.04 -4.54 13.98
CA VAL A 14 7.98 -5.24 13.25
C VAL A 14 7.53 -6.49 14.01
N LYS A 15 8.49 -7.30 14.49
CA LYS A 15 8.22 -8.50 15.28
C LYS A 15 7.44 -8.19 16.55
N ASN A 16 7.89 -7.20 17.32
CA ASN A 16 7.23 -6.77 18.56
C ASN A 16 5.81 -6.26 18.29
N ALA A 17 5.61 -5.51 17.20
CA ALA A 17 4.28 -5.04 16.81
C ALA A 17 3.34 -6.20 16.44
N VAL A 18 3.82 -7.17 15.65
CA VAL A 18 3.03 -8.36 15.27
C VAL A 18 2.68 -9.20 16.50
N GLU A 19 3.64 -9.47 17.37
CA GLU A 19 3.41 -10.23 18.61
C GLU A 19 2.43 -9.52 19.55
N ALA A 20 2.53 -8.19 19.69
CA ALA A 20 1.58 -7.41 20.48
C ALA A 20 0.15 -7.51 19.91
N LEU A 21 -0.01 -7.49 18.59
CA LEU A 21 -1.31 -7.64 17.93
C LEU A 21 -1.89 -9.05 18.10
N LEU A 22 -1.06 -10.10 18.01
CA LEU A 22 -1.49 -11.47 18.23
C LEU A 22 -1.94 -11.69 19.68
N LYS A 23 -1.16 -11.19 20.65
CA LYS A 23 -1.54 -11.22 22.08
C LYS A 23 -2.85 -10.48 22.34
N TRP A 24 -3.02 -9.30 21.75
CA TRP A 24 -4.26 -8.52 21.89
C TRP A 24 -5.47 -9.28 21.32
N ARG A 25 -5.32 -9.92 20.16
CA ARG A 25 -6.37 -10.74 19.55
C ARG A 25 -6.76 -11.90 20.47
N ASP A 26 -5.79 -12.60 21.05
CA ASP A 26 -6.04 -13.75 21.92
C ASP A 26 -6.86 -13.32 23.14
N SER A 27 -6.46 -12.22 23.81
CA SER A 27 -7.22 -11.64 24.92
C SER A 27 -8.62 -11.15 24.52
N ASN A 28 -8.81 -10.71 23.27
CA ASN A 28 -10.12 -10.23 22.79
C ASN A 28 -11.03 -11.39 22.32
N SER A 29 -10.45 -12.51 21.88
CA SER A 29 -11.19 -13.71 21.49
C SER A 29 -11.87 -14.42 22.67
N GLU A 30 -11.31 -14.25 23.87
CA GLU A 30 -11.91 -14.75 25.13
C GLU A 30 -13.13 -13.94 25.56
N SER A 31 -13.21 -12.65 25.18
CA SER A 31 -14.28 -11.73 25.59
C SER A 31 -15.45 -11.65 24.61
N HIS A 32 -15.20 -11.82 23.31
CA HIS A 32 -16.21 -11.77 22.26
C HIS A 32 -16.51 -13.17 21.69
N LYS A 33 -17.76 -13.63 21.82
CA LYS A 33 -18.26 -14.89 21.24
C LYS A 33 -17.81 -15.04 19.77
N PRO A 34 -17.28 -16.20 19.35
CA PRO A 34 -16.80 -16.39 17.99
C PRO A 34 -17.99 -16.29 17.02
N LYS A 35 -17.94 -15.29 16.13
CA LYS A 35 -18.82 -15.26 14.96
C LYS A 35 -18.40 -16.42 14.06
N LEU A 36 -19.20 -17.49 14.09
CA LEU A 36 -18.97 -18.83 13.51
C LEU A 36 -18.60 -18.87 12.00
N PHE A 37 -18.60 -17.73 11.31
CA PHE A 37 -18.33 -17.64 9.88
C PHE A 37 -17.24 -16.62 9.49
N ASP A 38 -16.69 -15.85 10.45
CA ASP A 38 -15.70 -14.79 10.18
C ASP A 38 -14.32 -15.06 10.84
N ALA A 39 -14.20 -16.07 11.71
CA ALA A 39 -12.99 -16.32 12.49
C ALA A 39 -11.76 -16.69 11.63
N ASP A 40 -11.98 -17.29 10.44
CA ASP A 40 -10.91 -17.81 9.58
C ASP A 40 -10.41 -16.81 8.52
N GLU A 41 -10.97 -15.60 8.47
CA GLU A 41 -10.59 -14.57 7.49
C GLU A 41 -10.07 -13.27 8.13
N GLU A 42 -9.51 -13.34 9.33
CA GLU A 42 -8.84 -12.15 9.86
C GLU A 42 -7.49 -11.95 9.15
N PHE A 43 -7.31 -10.75 8.62
CA PHE A 43 -6.10 -10.35 7.89
C PHE A 43 -5.33 -9.30 8.70
N VAL A 44 -4.00 -9.38 8.61
CA VAL A 44 -3.10 -8.31 9.03
C VAL A 44 -2.97 -7.30 7.90
N TYR A 45 -3.21 -6.03 8.23
CA TYR A 45 -3.15 -4.91 7.31
C TYR A 45 -1.93 -4.04 7.59
N LEU A 46 -1.28 -3.58 6.52
CA LEU A 46 -0.29 -2.52 6.56
C LEU A 46 -0.94 -1.23 6.04
N VAL A 47 -0.99 -0.23 6.90
CA VAL A 47 -1.50 1.11 6.61
C VAL A 47 -0.32 2.02 6.31
N VAL A 48 -0.27 2.52 5.08
CA VAL A 48 0.79 3.38 4.57
C VAL A 48 0.24 4.77 4.37
N THR A 49 0.81 5.73 5.09
CA THR A 49 0.48 7.15 4.94
C THR A 49 1.60 7.83 4.15
N LEU A 50 1.21 8.53 3.09
CA LEU A 50 2.08 9.30 2.22
C LEU A 50 2.10 10.78 2.63
N LYS A 51 3.20 11.47 2.34
CA LYS A 51 3.34 12.93 2.54
C LYS A 51 2.61 13.70 1.45
N THR A 52 2.72 13.25 0.21
CA THR A 52 2.12 13.88 -0.97
C THR A 52 1.22 12.90 -1.71
N ILE A 53 0.07 13.41 -2.17
CA ILE A 53 -0.91 12.63 -2.93
C ILE A 53 -0.33 12.33 -4.32
N PRO A 54 -0.35 11.07 -4.77
CA PRO A 54 0.03 10.74 -6.14
C PRO A 54 -0.84 11.48 -7.17
N HIS A 55 -0.22 12.20 -8.11
CA HIS A 55 -0.92 13.03 -9.11
C HIS A 55 -1.85 12.26 -10.08
N LYS A 56 -1.68 10.95 -10.24
CA LYS A 56 -2.51 10.12 -11.13
C LYS A 56 -3.21 9.05 -10.32
N SER A 57 -4.50 9.25 -10.04
CA SER A 57 -5.35 8.19 -9.52
C SER A 57 -5.45 7.09 -10.56
N ARG A 58 -4.94 5.91 -10.25
CA ARG A 58 -5.12 4.75 -11.10
C ARG A 58 -6.13 3.81 -10.48
N VAL A 59 -6.94 3.20 -11.33
CA VAL A 59 -7.93 2.20 -10.90
C VAL A 59 -7.33 0.79 -10.87
N ASN A 60 -6.09 0.62 -11.35
CA ASN A 60 -5.40 -0.65 -11.32
C ASN A 60 -4.76 -0.92 -9.95
N SER A 61 -4.75 -2.19 -9.55
CA SER A 61 -3.93 -2.64 -8.44
C SER A 61 -2.47 -2.74 -8.86
N TYR A 62 -1.58 -2.33 -7.96
CA TYR A 62 -0.17 -2.69 -8.01
C TYR A 62 0.02 -4.04 -7.33
N LYS A 63 0.91 -4.85 -7.88
CA LYS A 63 1.28 -6.16 -7.35
C LYS A 63 2.53 -5.98 -6.50
N VAL A 64 2.40 -6.22 -5.21
CA VAL A 64 3.52 -6.25 -4.27
C VAL A 64 3.84 -7.73 -4.01
N PRO A 65 4.96 -8.26 -4.51
CA PRO A 65 5.28 -9.68 -4.35
C PRO A 65 5.49 -9.99 -2.87
N LEU A 66 4.85 -11.05 -2.37
CA LEU A 66 5.09 -11.58 -1.04
C LEU A 66 5.74 -12.96 -1.13
N PRO A 67 6.62 -13.31 -0.17
CA PRO A 67 7.20 -14.65 -0.09
C PRO A 67 6.15 -15.71 0.28
N HIS A 68 5.24 -15.42 1.22
CA HIS A 68 4.17 -16.34 1.62
C HIS A 68 2.81 -15.89 1.07
N SER A 69 2.14 -16.77 0.33
CA SER A 69 0.88 -16.48 -0.37
C SER A 69 -0.30 -16.30 0.60
N LEU A 70 -1.09 -15.25 0.39
CA LEU A 70 -2.30 -14.96 1.17
C LEU A 70 -3.49 -15.84 0.82
N LEU A 71 -3.43 -16.51 -0.32
CA LEU A 71 -4.55 -17.29 -0.86
C LEU A 71 -4.48 -18.72 -0.34
N SER A 72 -5.63 -19.22 0.11
CA SER A 72 -5.82 -20.62 0.41
C SER A 72 -5.97 -21.39 -0.91
N PRO A 73 -5.55 -22.67 -1.00
CA PRO A 73 -5.74 -23.47 -2.20
C PRO A 73 -7.20 -23.63 -2.64
N PHE A 74 -8.16 -23.36 -1.75
CA PHE A 74 -9.60 -23.47 -2.01
C PHE A 74 -10.25 -22.23 -2.65
N ASN A 75 -9.50 -21.13 -2.82
CA ASN A 75 -10.08 -19.89 -3.33
C ASN A 75 -10.51 -20.03 -4.80
N GLU A 76 -11.78 -19.72 -5.09
CA GLU A 76 -12.26 -19.71 -6.46
C GLU A 76 -11.80 -18.46 -7.19
N THR A 77 -11.05 -18.65 -8.28
CA THR A 77 -10.58 -17.54 -9.11
C THR A 77 -11.29 -17.48 -10.46
N CYS A 78 -11.51 -16.25 -10.93
CA CYS A 78 -12.21 -15.99 -12.18
C CYS A 78 -11.33 -15.17 -13.13
N LEU A 79 -11.14 -15.68 -14.37
CA LEU A 79 -10.41 -14.98 -15.43
C LEU A 79 -11.39 -14.30 -16.40
N ILE A 80 -11.21 -13.00 -16.61
CA ILE A 80 -11.96 -12.18 -17.55
C ILE A 80 -11.11 -11.97 -18.81
N ILE A 81 -11.61 -12.46 -19.93
CA ILE A 81 -10.95 -12.39 -21.24
C ILE A 81 -11.63 -11.34 -22.11
N ASP A 82 -10.80 -10.64 -22.90
CA ASP A 82 -11.29 -9.79 -23.97
C ASP A 82 -11.80 -10.62 -25.14
N ASP A 83 -13.09 -10.47 -25.42
CA ASP A 83 -13.81 -11.18 -26.50
C ASP A 83 -14.00 -10.28 -27.74
N ARG A 84 -13.38 -9.09 -27.77
CA ARG A 84 -13.39 -8.22 -28.94
C ARG A 84 -12.70 -8.92 -30.12
N SER A 85 -13.22 -8.72 -31.33
CA SER A 85 -12.82 -9.38 -32.60
C SER A 85 -11.32 -9.33 -32.95
N LYS A 86 -10.53 -8.48 -32.28
CA LYS A 86 -9.06 -8.41 -32.41
C LYS A 86 -8.30 -9.39 -31.50
N SER A 87 -8.97 -10.09 -30.58
CA SER A 87 -8.37 -11.01 -29.63
C SER A 87 -8.50 -12.45 -30.12
N LYS A 88 -7.38 -13.08 -30.48
CA LYS A 88 -7.28 -14.48 -30.96
C LYS A 88 -7.50 -15.53 -29.85
N LEU A 89 -8.23 -15.21 -28.78
CA LEU A 89 -8.29 -16.08 -27.60
C LEU A 89 -9.73 -16.43 -27.24
N THR A 90 -10.15 -17.61 -27.70
CA THR A 90 -11.47 -18.14 -27.40
C THR A 90 -11.51 -18.68 -25.97
N LYS A 91 -12.67 -18.62 -25.31
CA LYS A 91 -12.90 -19.23 -23.97
C LYS A 91 -12.39 -20.68 -23.88
N GLN A 92 -12.52 -21.44 -24.96
CA GLN A 92 -12.07 -22.84 -25.04
C GLN A 92 -10.54 -22.97 -25.08
N GLU A 93 -9.84 -22.09 -25.78
CA GLU A 93 -8.38 -22.08 -25.85
C GLU A 93 -7.77 -21.63 -24.52
N ALA A 94 -8.40 -20.64 -23.88
CA ALA A 94 -7.98 -20.21 -22.56
C ALA A 94 -8.18 -21.31 -21.52
N GLN A 95 -9.31 -22.01 -21.56
CA GLN A 95 -9.58 -23.12 -20.65
C GLN A 95 -8.66 -24.33 -20.92
N LYS A 96 -8.26 -24.58 -22.18
CA LYS A 96 -7.25 -25.59 -22.53
C LYS A 96 -5.87 -25.23 -21.98
N LYS A 97 -5.45 -23.97 -22.11
CA LYS A 97 -4.17 -23.48 -21.56
C LYS A 97 -4.16 -23.50 -20.03
N ILE A 98 -5.26 -23.09 -19.39
CA ILE A 98 -5.43 -23.17 -17.92
C ILE A 98 -5.27 -24.61 -17.43
N LYS A 99 -5.88 -25.59 -18.13
CA LYS A 99 -5.75 -27.01 -17.81
C LYS A 99 -4.35 -27.56 -18.07
N ALA A 100 -3.71 -27.12 -19.16
CA ALA A 100 -2.35 -27.55 -19.52
C ALA A 100 -1.30 -26.99 -18.54
N ASP A 101 -1.46 -25.75 -18.11
CA ASP A 101 -0.53 -25.04 -17.23
C ASP A 101 -0.83 -25.26 -15.74
N ASN A 102 -1.89 -26.02 -15.41
CA ASN A 102 -2.42 -26.23 -14.06
C ASN A 102 -2.64 -24.93 -13.28
N VAL A 103 -3.23 -23.93 -13.93
CA VAL A 103 -3.52 -22.65 -13.28
C VAL A 103 -4.82 -22.79 -12.49
N ALA A 104 -4.83 -22.37 -11.22
CA ALA A 104 -5.99 -22.42 -10.33
C ALA A 104 -7.10 -21.41 -10.73
N VAL A 105 -7.69 -21.57 -11.93
CA VAL A 105 -8.80 -20.75 -12.43
C VAL A 105 -10.08 -21.57 -12.56
N SER A 106 -11.05 -21.30 -11.69
CA SER A 106 -12.33 -22.00 -11.63
C SER A 106 -13.25 -21.62 -12.81
N LYS A 107 -13.28 -20.34 -13.20
CA LYS A 107 -14.19 -19.88 -14.27
C LYS A 107 -13.59 -18.83 -15.19
N VAL A 108 -13.77 -19.05 -16.49
CA VAL A 108 -13.42 -18.08 -17.53
C VAL A 108 -14.68 -17.33 -17.98
N LEU A 109 -14.68 -16.00 -17.81
CA LEU A 109 -15.72 -15.07 -18.24
C LEU A 109 -15.26 -14.26 -19.46
N ARG A 110 -16.18 -14.04 -20.39
CA ARG A 110 -15.97 -13.15 -21.54
C ARG A 110 -16.45 -11.75 -21.19
N LEU A 111 -15.79 -10.74 -21.74
CA LEU A 111 -16.20 -9.34 -21.58
C LEU A 111 -17.65 -9.10 -22.02
N SER A 112 -18.06 -9.64 -23.17
CA SER A 112 -19.41 -9.51 -23.71
C SER A 112 -20.46 -10.07 -22.76
N LYS A 113 -20.19 -11.26 -22.19
CA LYS A 113 -21.07 -11.95 -21.25
C LYS A 113 -21.16 -11.24 -19.91
N LEU A 114 -20.06 -10.61 -19.48
CA LEU A 114 -20.05 -9.75 -18.30
C LEU A 114 -20.90 -8.50 -18.50
N ALA A 115 -20.87 -7.92 -19.71
CA ALA A 115 -21.65 -6.72 -20.04
C ALA A 115 -23.15 -7.00 -20.23
N SER A 116 -23.53 -8.16 -20.77
CA SER A 116 -24.94 -8.55 -20.97
C SER A 116 -25.57 -9.10 -19.68
N ASP A 117 -25.02 -10.18 -19.13
CA ASP A 117 -25.71 -11.02 -18.15
C ASP A 117 -25.58 -10.44 -16.73
N TYR A 118 -24.48 -9.73 -16.48
CA TYR A 118 -24.18 -9.14 -15.17
C TYR A 118 -24.47 -7.64 -15.14
N ARG A 119 -25.34 -7.13 -16.01
CA ARG A 119 -25.84 -5.75 -15.92
C ARG A 119 -26.67 -5.50 -14.63
N PRO A 120 -27.58 -6.40 -14.21
CA PRO A 120 -28.35 -6.22 -12.98
C PRO A 120 -27.47 -6.20 -11.73
N PHE A 121 -27.81 -5.35 -10.76
CA PHE A 121 -27.03 -5.22 -9.52
C PHE A 121 -26.97 -6.51 -8.70
N GLU A 122 -28.02 -7.32 -8.72
CA GLU A 122 -28.09 -8.60 -8.02
C GLU A 122 -27.10 -9.62 -8.61
N ALA A 123 -27.01 -9.73 -9.93
CA ALA A 123 -26.07 -10.62 -10.60
C ALA A 123 -24.61 -10.24 -10.30
N LYS A 124 -24.29 -8.94 -10.26
CA LYS A 124 -22.98 -8.45 -9.80
C LYS A 124 -22.71 -8.85 -8.35
N ARG A 125 -23.74 -8.75 -7.49
CA ARG A 125 -23.65 -9.13 -6.08
C ARG A 125 -23.27 -10.61 -5.94
N LYS A 126 -24.01 -11.49 -6.63
CA LYS A 126 -23.77 -12.94 -6.65
C LYS A 126 -22.36 -13.28 -7.17
N LEU A 127 -21.93 -12.65 -8.26
CA LEU A 127 -20.59 -12.86 -8.81
C LEU A 127 -19.47 -12.47 -7.82
N CYS A 128 -19.65 -11.34 -7.13
CA CYS A 128 -18.69 -10.86 -6.13
C CYS A 128 -18.61 -11.77 -4.89
N ASP A 129 -19.70 -12.44 -4.58
CA ASP A 129 -19.82 -13.28 -3.40
C ASP A 129 -19.39 -14.74 -3.71
N SER A 130 -19.45 -15.19 -4.98
CA SER A 130 -19.00 -16.52 -5.39
C SER A 130 -17.49 -16.67 -5.61
N TYR A 131 -16.81 -15.61 -6.08
CA TYR A 131 -15.37 -15.66 -6.37
C TYR A 131 -14.57 -14.73 -5.47
N ASP A 132 -13.36 -15.12 -5.13
CA ASP A 132 -12.47 -14.31 -4.26
C ASP A 132 -11.49 -13.47 -5.04
N LEU A 133 -10.95 -14.03 -6.12
CA LEU A 133 -9.96 -13.34 -6.94
C LEU A 133 -10.44 -13.26 -8.39
N PHE A 134 -10.28 -12.06 -8.96
CA PHE A 134 -10.56 -11.81 -10.37
C PHE A 134 -9.26 -11.47 -11.08
N PHE A 135 -9.06 -12.07 -12.24
CA PHE A 135 -8.00 -11.73 -13.18
C PHE A 135 -8.64 -11.10 -14.40
N ALA A 136 -8.01 -10.07 -14.96
CA ALA A 136 -8.46 -9.47 -16.21
C ALA A 136 -7.27 -9.18 -17.11
N ASP A 137 -7.49 -9.31 -18.42
CA ASP A 137 -6.54 -8.81 -19.41
C ASP A 137 -6.26 -7.32 -19.17
N LYS A 138 -5.00 -6.91 -19.22
CA LYS A 138 -4.55 -5.51 -19.11
C LYS A 138 -5.37 -4.54 -19.96
N ARG A 139 -5.81 -4.96 -21.15
CA ARG A 139 -6.64 -4.15 -22.06
C ARG A 139 -8.06 -3.88 -21.54
N VAL A 140 -8.57 -4.77 -20.72
CA VAL A 140 -9.96 -4.75 -20.24
C VAL A 140 -10.08 -4.08 -18.87
N VAL A 141 -9.00 -4.06 -18.08
CA VAL A 141 -8.98 -3.45 -16.73
C VAL A 141 -9.54 -2.02 -16.68
N PRO A 142 -9.25 -1.10 -17.63
CA PRO A 142 -9.85 0.25 -17.61
C PRO A 142 -11.38 0.27 -17.71
N LEU A 143 -12.00 -0.78 -18.26
CA LEU A 143 -13.45 -0.90 -18.42
C LEU A 143 -14.13 -1.53 -17.19
N MET A 144 -13.36 -2.21 -16.33
CA MET A 144 -13.87 -2.91 -15.15
C MET A 144 -14.65 -2.04 -14.17
N PRO A 145 -14.27 -0.77 -13.89
CA PRO A 145 -15.05 0.09 -13.00
C PRO A 145 -16.49 0.30 -13.45
N ARG A 146 -16.71 0.39 -14.77
CA ARG A 146 -18.04 0.54 -15.37
C ARG A 146 -18.84 -0.75 -15.31
N LEU A 147 -18.20 -1.90 -15.51
CA LEU A 147 -18.86 -3.21 -15.59
C LEU A 147 -19.15 -3.81 -14.21
N LEU A 148 -18.17 -3.88 -13.32
CA LEU A 148 -18.30 -4.52 -12.00
C LEU A 148 -19.06 -3.66 -10.99
N GLY A 149 -19.06 -2.33 -11.17
CA GLY A 149 -19.79 -1.40 -10.32
C GLY A 149 -19.20 -1.26 -8.91
N LYS A 150 -19.80 -0.36 -8.11
CA LYS A 150 -19.21 0.12 -6.85
C LYS A 150 -19.01 -0.95 -5.76
N LYS A 151 -19.86 -1.98 -5.69
CA LYS A 151 -19.78 -3.02 -4.64
C LYS A 151 -18.46 -3.81 -4.70
N PHE A 152 -17.98 -4.12 -5.91
CA PHE A 152 -16.69 -4.81 -6.09
C PHE A 152 -15.52 -3.99 -5.56
N PHE A 153 -15.53 -2.68 -5.81
CA PHE A 153 -14.50 -1.77 -5.31
C PHE A 153 -14.58 -1.61 -3.79
N LYS A 154 -15.79 -1.58 -3.21
CA LYS A 154 -15.97 -1.54 -1.75
C LYS A 154 -15.42 -2.79 -1.07
N LYS A 155 -15.63 -3.98 -1.66
CA LYS A 155 -15.06 -5.25 -1.17
C LYS A 155 -13.58 -5.45 -1.53
N LYS A 156 -12.95 -4.51 -2.25
CA LYS A 156 -11.58 -4.61 -2.78
C LYS A 156 -11.31 -5.85 -3.67
N LYS A 157 -12.35 -6.48 -4.22
CA LYS A 157 -12.27 -7.60 -5.18
C LYS A 157 -12.12 -7.08 -6.61
N VAL A 158 -11.15 -6.17 -6.84
CA VAL A 158 -10.91 -5.57 -8.16
C VAL A 158 -10.04 -6.51 -9.00
N PRO A 159 -10.30 -6.68 -10.31
CA PRO A 159 -9.53 -7.59 -11.12
C PRO A 159 -8.05 -7.21 -11.22
N VAL A 160 -7.20 -8.20 -10.98
CA VAL A 160 -5.75 -8.12 -11.13
C VAL A 160 -5.39 -8.22 -12.60
N GLN A 161 -4.50 -7.33 -13.06
CA GLN A 161 -4.10 -7.27 -14.47
C GLN A 161 -3.19 -8.46 -14.82
N VAL A 162 -3.51 -9.20 -15.87
CA VAL A 162 -2.69 -10.28 -16.43
C VAL A 162 -2.47 -10.02 -17.91
N ASP A 163 -1.24 -10.21 -18.40
CA ASP A 163 -0.91 -9.98 -19.80
C ASP A 163 -1.11 -11.28 -20.59
N LEU A 164 -2.34 -11.46 -21.09
CA LEU A 164 -2.72 -12.66 -21.86
C LEU A 164 -2.02 -12.75 -23.24
N ILE A 165 -1.31 -11.70 -23.66
CA ILE A 165 -0.54 -11.65 -24.91
C ILE A 165 0.74 -12.50 -24.80
N LYS A 166 1.38 -12.52 -23.63
CA LYS A 166 2.59 -13.33 -23.40
C LYS A 166 2.17 -14.78 -23.11
N LYS A 167 2.94 -15.77 -23.55
CA LYS A 167 2.63 -17.20 -23.38
C LYS A 167 2.81 -17.70 -21.94
N ASN A 168 3.47 -16.93 -21.06
CA ASN A 168 3.73 -17.33 -19.67
C ASN A 168 2.54 -16.98 -18.77
N TRP A 169 1.44 -17.70 -18.91
CA TRP A 169 0.24 -17.46 -18.09
C TRP A 169 0.44 -17.94 -16.66
N LYS A 170 1.04 -19.12 -16.50
CA LYS A 170 1.32 -19.74 -15.21
C LYS A 170 2.11 -18.81 -14.28
N GLU A 171 3.29 -18.38 -14.72
CA GLU A 171 4.16 -17.49 -13.92
C GLU A 171 3.47 -16.18 -13.56
N GLN A 172 2.68 -15.61 -14.46
CA GLN A 172 1.98 -14.36 -14.19
C GLN A 172 0.84 -14.52 -13.18
N VAL A 173 0.14 -15.64 -13.22
CA VAL A 173 -0.93 -15.95 -12.28
C VAL A 173 -0.33 -16.33 -10.93
N ASP A 174 0.69 -17.19 -10.89
CA ASP A 174 1.39 -17.56 -9.66
C ASP A 174 1.96 -16.32 -8.96
N LYS A 175 2.63 -15.45 -9.73
CA LYS A 175 3.10 -14.15 -9.20
C LYS A 175 1.96 -13.27 -8.72
N ALA A 176 0.81 -13.28 -9.38
CA ALA A 176 -0.34 -12.49 -8.95
C ALA A 176 -1.02 -13.07 -7.70
N CYS A 177 -1.01 -14.39 -7.55
CA CYS A 177 -1.52 -15.09 -6.37
C CYS A 177 -0.63 -14.87 -5.14
N SER A 178 0.69 -14.91 -5.32
CA SER A 178 1.66 -14.61 -4.25
C SER A 178 1.83 -13.12 -3.98
N SER A 179 1.17 -12.23 -4.73
CA SER A 179 1.29 -10.79 -4.52
C SER A 179 0.13 -10.22 -3.70
N ALA A 180 0.46 -9.31 -2.78
CA ALA A 180 -0.51 -8.40 -2.21
C ALA A 180 -0.94 -7.32 -3.21
N LEU A 181 -2.20 -6.92 -3.12
CA LEU A 181 -2.77 -5.88 -3.98
C LEU A 181 -2.74 -4.53 -3.27
N LEU A 182 -2.00 -3.57 -3.84
CA LEU A 182 -1.96 -2.19 -3.40
C LEU A 182 -2.80 -1.32 -4.34
N PHE A 183 -3.73 -0.55 -3.77
CA PHE A 183 -4.50 0.46 -4.49
C PHE A 183 -4.05 1.85 -4.07
N LEU A 184 -3.48 2.61 -5.00
CA LEU A 184 -3.18 4.02 -4.80
C LEU A 184 -4.40 4.86 -5.15
N GLY A 185 -5.14 5.26 -4.12
CA GLY A 185 -6.28 6.17 -4.26
C GLY A 185 -5.86 7.62 -4.50
N THR A 186 -6.85 8.51 -4.46
CA THR A 186 -6.66 9.98 -4.47
C THR A 186 -6.30 10.55 -3.09
N GLY A 187 -6.20 9.71 -2.07
CA GLY A 187 -5.84 10.10 -0.71
C GLY A 187 -4.35 9.90 -0.41
N THR A 188 -3.95 10.31 0.79
CA THR A 188 -2.60 10.07 1.34
C THR A 188 -2.47 8.70 1.99
N CYS A 189 -3.57 8.08 2.41
CA CYS A 189 -3.56 6.81 3.12
C CYS A 189 -3.92 5.64 2.18
N CYS A 190 -3.11 4.59 2.22
CA CYS A 190 -3.30 3.33 1.51
C CYS A 190 -3.27 2.16 2.50
N VAL A 191 -4.06 1.12 2.24
CA VAL A 191 -4.13 -0.07 3.11
C VAL A 191 -3.91 -1.32 2.28
N VAL A 192 -2.90 -2.10 2.66
CA VAL A 192 -2.48 -3.35 2.00
C VAL A 192 -2.76 -4.53 2.92
N LYS A 193 -3.23 -5.64 2.36
CA LYS A 193 -3.34 -6.93 3.07
C LYS A 193 -1.98 -7.62 3.00
N VAL A 194 -1.40 -7.98 4.14
CA VAL A 194 -0.01 -8.46 4.22
C VAL A 194 0.09 -9.91 4.69
N ALA A 195 -0.82 -10.35 5.57
CA ALA A 195 -0.85 -11.72 6.04
C ALA A 195 -2.25 -12.14 6.47
N LYS A 196 -2.46 -13.46 6.55
CA LYS A 196 -3.55 -14.03 7.34
C LYS A 196 -3.08 -14.19 8.77
N VAL A 197 -4.01 -14.00 9.70
CA VAL A 197 -3.73 -14.15 11.13
C VAL A 197 -3.47 -15.62 11.51
N SER A 198 -3.93 -16.58 10.71
CA SER A 198 -3.65 -18.02 10.89
C SER A 198 -2.22 -18.44 10.53
N MET A 199 -1.40 -17.54 9.96
CA MET A 199 0.00 -17.82 9.62
C MET A 199 0.90 -17.67 10.85
N GLU A 200 2.08 -18.28 10.78
CA GLU A 200 3.10 -18.15 11.82
C GLU A 200 3.64 -16.71 11.89
N SER A 201 3.94 -16.24 13.11
CA SER A 201 4.42 -14.88 13.35
C SER A 201 5.67 -14.54 12.55
N GLU A 202 6.60 -15.48 12.37
CA GLU A 202 7.82 -15.30 11.59
C GLU A 202 7.52 -15.06 10.10
N GLN A 203 6.59 -15.84 9.53
CA GLN A 203 6.15 -15.67 8.15
C GLN A 203 5.43 -14.32 7.93
N ILE A 204 4.66 -13.87 8.93
CA ILE A 204 4.00 -12.56 8.90
C ILE A 204 5.03 -11.43 8.85
N VAL A 205 6.09 -11.52 9.64
CA VAL A 205 7.18 -10.53 9.68
C VAL A 205 7.92 -10.49 8.34
N GLU A 206 8.23 -11.65 7.77
CA GLU A 206 8.90 -11.74 6.46
C GLU A 206 8.03 -11.13 5.34
N ASN A 207 6.74 -11.48 5.31
CA ASN A 207 5.78 -10.87 4.41
C ASN A 207 5.68 -9.36 4.59
N MET A 208 5.75 -8.87 5.82
CA MET A 208 5.66 -7.44 6.10
C MET A 208 6.88 -6.68 5.59
N MET A 209 8.08 -7.21 5.79
CA MET A 209 9.31 -6.60 5.26
C MET A 209 9.27 -6.53 3.73
N ALA A 210 8.89 -7.64 3.07
CA ALA A 210 8.72 -7.66 1.61
C ALA A 210 7.62 -6.69 1.14
N ALA A 211 6.50 -6.61 1.89
CA ALA A 211 5.41 -5.70 1.58
C ALA A 211 5.86 -4.23 1.67
N ILE A 212 6.64 -3.87 2.69
CA ILE A 212 7.19 -2.51 2.84
C ILE A 212 8.08 -2.18 1.66
N GLU A 213 9.03 -3.05 1.31
CA GLU A 213 9.96 -2.82 0.20
C GLU A 213 9.20 -2.64 -1.12
N GLY A 214 8.28 -3.56 -1.44
CA GLY A 214 7.50 -3.47 -2.67
C GLY A 214 6.52 -2.28 -2.69
N VAL A 215 5.99 -1.84 -1.54
CA VAL A 215 5.19 -0.61 -1.48
C VAL A 215 6.06 0.61 -1.75
N VAL A 216 7.27 0.67 -1.19
CA VAL A 216 8.19 1.80 -1.39
C VAL A 216 8.61 1.94 -2.86
N GLU A 217 8.80 0.83 -3.58
CA GLU A 217 9.09 0.88 -5.02
C GLU A 217 7.93 1.43 -5.85
N VAL A 218 6.70 1.13 -5.44
CA VAL A 218 5.48 1.57 -6.14
C VAL A 218 5.15 3.03 -5.86
N VAL A 219 5.49 3.54 -4.68
CA VAL A 219 5.17 4.90 -4.26
C VAL A 219 6.03 5.93 -5.03
N PRO A 220 5.42 7.00 -5.58
CA PRO A 220 6.18 8.05 -6.24
C PRO A 220 7.12 8.73 -5.24
N LYS A 221 8.36 8.98 -5.65
CA LYS A 221 9.46 9.49 -4.79
C LYS A 221 9.92 8.53 -3.68
N LYS A 222 9.52 7.24 -3.71
CA LYS A 222 9.99 6.18 -2.82
C LYS A 222 9.87 6.56 -1.33
N TRP A 223 10.93 6.36 -0.55
CA TRP A 223 11.02 6.68 0.88
C TRP A 223 10.73 8.14 1.22
N ALA A 224 11.08 9.09 0.34
CA ALA A 224 10.88 10.50 0.62
C ALA A 224 9.40 10.85 0.79
N ASN A 225 8.51 10.10 0.14
CA ASN A 225 7.07 10.31 0.20
C ASN A 225 6.37 9.51 1.29
N VAL A 226 7.04 8.58 1.97
CA VAL A 226 6.43 7.83 3.07
C VAL A 226 6.44 8.68 4.33
N ARG A 227 5.26 8.92 4.93
CA ARG A 227 5.10 9.66 6.19
C ARG A 227 5.11 8.71 7.38
N SER A 228 4.31 7.65 7.32
CA SER A 228 4.20 6.69 8.42
C SER A 228 3.70 5.34 7.92
N LEU A 229 4.15 4.27 8.56
CA LEU A 229 3.70 2.91 8.37
C LEU A 229 3.12 2.40 9.68
N HIS A 230 1.88 1.93 9.66
CA HIS A 230 1.22 1.32 10.81
C HIS A 230 0.73 -0.07 10.46
N VAL A 231 0.81 -0.98 11.43
CA VAL A 231 0.28 -2.34 11.33
C VAL A 231 -1.02 -2.40 12.11
N LYS A 232 -2.05 -2.98 11.51
CA LYS A 232 -3.38 -3.04 12.10
C LYS A 232 -4.07 -4.37 11.76
N LEU A 233 -4.86 -4.92 12.68
CA LEU A 233 -5.88 -5.91 12.38
C LEU A 233 -7.19 -5.20 11.98
N TYR A 234 -8.28 -5.94 11.76
CA TYR A 234 -9.54 -5.31 11.37
C TYR A 234 -10.12 -4.45 12.50
N GLU A 235 -10.19 -5.02 13.71
CA GLU A 235 -10.77 -4.37 14.90
C GLU A 235 -9.72 -3.74 15.82
N SER A 236 -8.43 -4.07 15.67
CA SER A 236 -7.38 -3.59 16.59
C SER A 236 -6.99 -2.13 16.40
N LEU A 237 -6.21 -1.62 17.35
CA LEU A 237 -5.45 -0.39 17.19
C LEU A 237 -4.31 -0.55 16.17
N ALA A 238 -3.91 0.55 15.56
CA ALA A 238 -2.83 0.60 14.57
C ALA A 238 -1.49 0.89 15.27
N LEU A 239 -0.57 -0.06 15.25
CA LEU A 239 0.76 0.08 15.85
C LEU A 239 1.73 0.72 14.85
N PRO A 240 2.41 1.82 15.22
CA PRO A 240 3.39 2.45 14.34
C PRO A 240 4.65 1.59 14.24
N VAL A 241 5.06 1.29 13.01
CA VAL A 241 6.35 0.61 12.71
C VAL A 241 7.38 1.62 12.23
N PHE A 242 6.94 2.63 11.50
CA PHE A 242 7.79 3.68 10.99
C PHE A 242 7.03 5.00 11.04
N GLN A 243 7.70 6.04 11.51
CA GLN A 243 7.21 7.40 11.43
C GLN A 243 8.36 8.29 10.98
N ALA A 244 8.20 8.93 9.85
CA ALA A 244 9.09 10.00 9.46
C ALA A 244 8.87 11.13 10.47
N VAL A 245 9.94 11.50 11.18
CA VAL A 245 9.94 12.73 11.97
C VAL A 245 9.59 13.84 10.99
N PRO A 246 8.51 14.60 11.24
CA PRO A 246 8.29 15.77 10.43
C PRO A 246 9.48 16.69 10.68
N GLU A 247 10.19 17.09 9.63
CA GLU A 247 11.08 18.24 9.66
C GLU A 247 10.21 19.49 9.85
N VAL A 248 9.53 19.58 10.98
CA VAL A 248 9.12 20.86 11.49
C VAL A 248 10.46 21.49 11.84
N LYS A 249 10.95 22.36 10.96
CA LYS A 249 11.70 23.51 11.44
C LYS A 249 10.72 24.24 12.35
N LEU A 250 10.55 23.76 13.58
CA LEU A 250 10.05 24.56 14.67
C LEU A 250 11.10 25.65 14.72
N ARG A 251 10.81 26.79 14.08
CA ARG A 251 11.42 28.06 14.44
C ARG A 251 10.94 28.31 15.86
N ILE A 252 11.54 27.59 16.80
CA ILE A 252 11.68 28.10 18.15
C ILE A 252 12.66 29.25 17.91
N GLU A 253 12.12 30.45 17.78
CA GLU A 253 12.88 31.69 17.96
C GLU A 253 13.39 31.66 19.40
N GLY A 254 14.43 30.86 19.62
CA GLY A 254 15.25 30.90 20.80
C GLY A 254 16.01 32.21 20.73
N SER A 255 15.45 33.22 21.39
CA SER A 255 16.18 34.19 22.18
C SER A 255 17.56 34.55 21.62
N LYS A 256 17.60 35.34 20.54
CA LYS A 256 18.75 36.20 20.26
C LYS A 256 18.74 37.34 21.30
N VAL A 257 19.14 37.04 22.52
CA VAL A 257 19.40 38.06 23.55
C VAL A 257 20.90 38.29 23.74
N GLU A 258 21.77 37.37 23.30
CA GLU A 258 23.22 37.52 23.52
C GLU A 258 23.99 38.27 22.41
N GLU A 259 23.38 38.58 21.25
CA GLU A 259 24.05 39.37 20.20
C GLU A 259 23.80 40.88 20.34
N ALA A 260 22.75 41.31 21.04
CA ALA A 260 22.41 42.73 21.17
C ALA A 260 23.23 43.48 22.25
N GLU A 261 23.88 42.77 23.17
CA GLU A 261 24.76 43.39 24.18
C GLU A 261 26.18 43.66 23.64
N LYS A 262 26.64 42.89 22.65
CA LYS A 262 27.98 43.10 22.05
C LYS A 262 28.02 44.27 21.08
N GLU A 263 26.96 44.54 20.33
CA GLU A 263 26.88 45.70 19.43
C GLU A 263 26.73 47.03 20.21
N LYS A 264 26.18 47.01 21.43
CA LYS A 264 26.12 48.22 22.26
C LYS A 264 27.46 48.58 22.90
N GLN A 265 28.26 47.59 23.31
CA GLN A 265 29.59 47.86 23.87
C GLN A 265 30.58 48.37 22.83
N THR A 266 30.43 47.99 21.55
CA THR A 266 31.33 48.46 20.48
C THR A 266 30.98 49.88 20.01
N MET A 267 29.72 50.31 20.11
CA MET A 267 29.34 51.70 19.80
C MET A 267 29.72 52.70 20.90
N GLU A 268 29.75 52.29 22.18
CA GLU A 268 30.18 53.19 23.27
C GLU A 268 31.70 53.40 23.31
N GLU A 269 32.51 52.44 22.85
CA GLU A 269 33.98 52.61 22.74
C GLU A 269 34.40 53.48 21.53
N GLU A 270 33.63 53.48 20.43
CA GLU A 270 33.92 54.33 19.26
C GLU A 270 33.52 55.81 19.46
N GLU A 271 32.50 56.10 20.30
CA GLU A 271 32.12 57.48 20.61
C GLU A 271 33.07 58.16 21.63
N GLU A 272 33.83 57.41 22.44
CA GLU A 272 34.85 57.98 23.34
C GLU A 272 36.16 58.33 22.61
N GLU A 273 36.56 57.60 21.57
CA GLU A 273 37.78 57.92 20.80
C GLU A 273 37.62 59.14 19.85
N GLU A 274 36.42 59.42 19.32
CA GLU A 274 36.19 60.60 18.47
C GLU A 274 36.07 61.93 19.26
N GLY A 275 35.94 61.86 20.59
CA GLY A 275 35.78 63.03 21.48
C GLY A 275 37.10 63.72 21.89
N GLU A 276 38.26 63.06 21.77
CA GLU A 276 39.55 63.61 22.23
C GLU A 276 40.34 64.40 21.16
N ASP A 277 39.98 64.30 19.87
CA ASP A 277 40.81 64.86 18.77
C ASP A 277 40.41 66.27 18.27
N HIS A 278 39.59 67.00 19.05
CA HIS A 278 39.27 68.41 18.77
C HIS A 278 39.66 69.38 19.90
N SER A 279 40.92 69.28 20.37
CA SER A 279 41.54 70.37 21.14
C SER A 279 43.02 70.59 20.80
N GLY A 280 43.29 71.25 19.67
CA GLY A 280 44.59 71.92 19.51
C GLY A 280 45.04 72.18 18.08
N ALA A 281 44.82 73.40 17.57
CA ALA A 281 45.86 74.26 16.99
C ALA A 281 45.24 75.45 16.23
N LYS A 282 45.10 76.57 16.94
CA LYS A 282 45.08 77.92 16.35
C LYS A 282 46.37 78.62 16.80
N ARG A 283 47.34 78.75 15.89
CA ARG A 283 48.24 79.90 15.74
C ARG A 283 49.13 79.73 14.52
#